data_AF-A0A258NND3-F1
#
_entry.id   AF-A0A258NND3-F1
#
_cell.length_a   1.000
_cell.length_b   1.000
_cell.length_c   1.000
_cell.angle_alpha   90.00
_cell.angle_beta   90.00
_cell.angle_gamma   90.00
#
_symmetry.space_group_name_H-M   'P 1'
#
loop_
_entity.id
_entity.type
_entity.pdbx_description
1 polymer ?
#
loop_
_entity_poly.entity_id
_entity_poly.type
_entity_poly.pdbx_seq_one_letter_code
_entity_poly.pdbx_strand_id
1 'polypeptide(L)'
;MKFVPTTVADVEKLKSRAKVLKRKFKIKHREALERAAREASYLHWHHVTLCQQESDRKARHLTVTFLCESMTKDALKGETHYLAFFEPVPSVLLANGKQTGALIASESPDCLILVVEGQEVKWAIEGEGEDTKIAWNATYTLETDCLVATDKVTGAVHRIPIDEGLLNDRIAQSTETYDDKDFDLTFHDPDNPDAQAMFRQIFMGEGLEPIDDANKAILMSKSYSEEMINEAIAAGAQFSRPRQSMIYPIMSSDDIEEEA
;
A
#
# COMPACT_ATOMS: atom_id res chain seq x y z
N MET A 1 -3.77 14.78 20.22
CA MET A 1 -4.59 14.01 19.25
C MET A 1 -4.35 12.52 19.51
N LYS A 2 -5.40 11.71 19.61
CA LYS A 2 -5.28 10.26 19.84
C LYS A 2 -5.12 9.56 18.49
N PHE A 3 -3.90 9.18 18.13
CA PHE A 3 -3.62 8.43 16.91
C PHE A 3 -4.21 7.01 17.02
N VAL A 4 -4.90 6.57 15.98
CA VAL A 4 -5.43 5.21 15.85
C VAL A 4 -4.82 4.60 14.59
N PRO A 5 -4.04 3.50 14.69
CA PRO A 5 -3.51 2.81 13.52
C PRO A 5 -4.64 2.44 12.57
N THR A 6 -4.58 2.92 11.33
CA THR A 6 -5.70 2.82 10.38
C THR A 6 -5.18 2.37 9.03
N THR A 7 -5.52 1.15 8.63
CA THR A 7 -5.15 0.61 7.30
C THR A 7 -6.19 0.95 6.24
N VAL A 8 -5.85 0.81 4.96
CA VAL A 8 -6.81 0.95 3.85
C VAL A 8 -8.00 -0.02 4.02
N ALA A 9 -7.75 -1.24 4.51
CA ALA A 9 -8.79 -2.22 4.80
C ALA A 9 -9.74 -1.75 5.90
N ASP A 10 -9.23 -1.07 6.94
CA ASP A 10 -10.05 -0.51 8.01
C ASP A 10 -10.89 0.67 7.52
N VAL A 11 -10.35 1.50 6.62
CA VAL A 11 -11.12 2.58 5.97
C VAL A 11 -12.25 2.00 5.12
N GLU A 12 -12.01 0.93 4.36
CA GLU A 12 -13.05 0.25 3.57
C GLU A 12 -14.12 -0.41 4.46
N LYS A 13 -13.72 -1.01 5.59
CA LYS A 13 -14.66 -1.49 6.62
C LYS A 13 -15.50 -0.35 7.18
N LEU A 14 -14.93 0.83 7.44
CA LEU A 14 -15.68 2.00 7.90
C LEU A 14 -16.63 2.55 6.84
N LYS A 15 -16.21 2.60 5.56
CA LYS A 15 -17.07 2.99 4.43
C LYS A 15 -18.24 2.03 4.25
N SER A 16 -17.99 0.71 4.33
CA SER A 16 -19.05 -0.30 4.23
C SER A 16 -20.06 -0.17 5.39
N ARG A 17 -19.58 0.05 6.61
CA ARG A 17 -20.43 0.33 7.79
C ARG A 17 -21.22 1.62 7.62
N ALA A 18 -20.63 2.67 7.07
CA ALA A 18 -21.33 3.91 6.76
C ALA A 18 -22.44 3.72 5.70
N LYS A 19 -22.24 2.86 4.69
CA LYS A 19 -23.29 2.49 3.72
C LYS A 19 -24.48 1.80 4.40
N VAL A 20 -24.22 0.91 5.36
CA VAL A 20 -25.27 0.25 6.16
C VAL A 20 -26.02 1.28 7.03
N LEU A 21 -25.29 2.17 7.71
CA LEU A 21 -25.87 3.23 8.54
C LEU A 21 -26.71 4.22 7.74
N LYS A 22 -26.28 4.59 6.52
CA LYS A 22 -27.05 5.43 5.59
C LYS A 22 -28.42 4.80 5.30
N ARG A 23 -28.46 3.52 4.95
CA ARG A 23 -29.72 2.79 4.65
C ARG A 23 -30.61 2.64 5.88
N LYS A 24 -30.01 2.32 7.04
CA LYS A 24 -30.74 2.06 8.29
C LYS A 24 -31.38 3.32 8.88
N PHE A 25 -30.68 4.45 8.83
CA PHE A 25 -31.12 5.71 9.46
C PHE A 25 -31.63 6.76 8.47
N LYS A 26 -31.61 6.48 7.15
CA LYS A 26 -31.99 7.43 6.07
C LYS A 26 -31.31 8.80 6.20
N ILE A 27 -30.05 8.81 6.64
CA ILE A 27 -29.24 10.02 6.84
C ILE A 27 -28.36 10.31 5.61
N LYS A 28 -27.81 11.52 5.54
CA LYS A 28 -26.84 11.89 4.49
C LYS A 28 -25.56 11.06 4.63
N HIS A 29 -24.90 10.75 3.51
CA HIS A 29 -23.71 9.89 3.51
C HIS A 29 -22.58 10.44 4.41
N ARG A 30 -22.37 11.77 4.39
CA ARG A 30 -21.40 12.46 5.25
C ARG A 30 -21.66 12.23 6.74
N GLU A 31 -22.91 12.29 7.17
CA GLU A 31 -23.30 12.03 8.57
C GLU A 31 -23.14 10.55 8.94
N ALA A 32 -23.37 9.65 7.98
CA ALA A 32 -23.13 8.23 8.20
C ALA A 32 -21.64 7.90 8.38
N LEU A 33 -20.74 8.58 7.66
CA LEU A 33 -19.29 8.46 7.80
C LEU A 33 -18.80 9.00 9.16
N GLU A 34 -19.30 10.16 9.58
CA GLU A 34 -19.03 10.73 10.91
C GLU A 34 -19.45 9.77 12.04
N ARG A 35 -20.63 9.16 11.90
CA ARG A 35 -21.15 8.21 12.88
C ARG A 35 -20.35 6.91 12.92
N ALA A 36 -19.96 6.37 11.76
CA ALA A 36 -19.09 5.20 11.67
C ALA A 36 -17.71 5.46 12.30
N ALA A 37 -17.14 6.65 12.08
CA ALA A 37 -15.86 7.06 12.67
C ALA A 37 -15.94 7.12 14.21
N ARG A 38 -16.98 7.74 14.76
CA ARG A 38 -17.18 7.82 16.22
C ARG A 38 -17.40 6.46 16.88
N GLU A 39 -18.15 5.57 16.25
CA GLU A 39 -18.33 4.19 16.73
C GLU A 39 -17.00 3.42 16.82
N ALA A 40 -16.05 3.72 15.93
CA ALA A 40 -14.72 3.13 15.91
C ALA A 40 -13.68 3.93 16.73
N SER A 41 -14.12 4.77 17.67
CA SER A 41 -13.26 5.59 18.55
C SER A 41 -12.44 6.69 17.86
N TYR A 42 -12.81 7.10 16.65
CA TYR A 42 -12.27 8.29 16.00
C TYR A 42 -13.10 9.54 16.35
N LEU A 43 -12.51 10.73 16.24
CA LEU A 43 -13.20 11.98 16.55
C LEU A 43 -14.23 12.37 15.48
N HIS A 44 -13.84 12.29 14.20
CA HIS A 44 -14.65 12.64 13.03
C HIS A 44 -14.10 11.93 11.79
N TRP A 45 -14.80 11.97 10.64
CA TRP A 45 -14.35 11.27 9.44
C TRP A 45 -12.99 11.75 8.95
N HIS A 46 -12.75 13.07 9.03
CA HIS A 46 -11.45 13.64 8.69
C HIS A 46 -10.31 13.14 9.62
N HIS A 47 -10.62 12.69 10.85
CA HIS A 47 -9.63 12.09 11.74
C HIS A 47 -9.25 10.68 11.28
N VAL A 48 -10.17 9.95 10.66
CA VAL A 48 -9.89 8.65 10.02
C VAL A 48 -8.95 8.85 8.84
N THR A 49 -9.22 9.84 7.99
CA THR A 49 -8.34 10.14 6.83
C THR A 49 -6.97 10.63 7.27
N LEU A 50 -6.90 11.46 8.31
CA LEU A 50 -5.62 11.89 8.88
C LEU A 50 -4.87 10.71 9.53
N CYS A 51 -5.55 9.83 10.27
CA CYS A 51 -4.92 8.64 10.84
C CYS A 51 -4.48 7.65 9.76
N GLN A 52 -5.22 7.52 8.67
CA GLN A 52 -4.84 6.72 7.51
C GLN A 52 -3.65 7.36 6.80
N GLN A 53 -3.67 8.65 6.50
CA GLN A 53 -2.55 9.38 5.89
C GLN A 53 -1.30 9.33 6.77
N GLU A 54 -1.45 9.42 8.08
CA GLU A 54 -0.36 9.28 9.05
C GLU A 54 0.12 7.83 9.13
N SER A 55 -0.78 6.84 8.97
CA SER A 55 -0.42 5.41 8.87
C SER A 55 0.27 5.11 7.54
N ASP A 56 -0.15 5.73 6.44
CA ASP A 56 0.43 5.61 5.09
C ASP A 56 1.76 6.37 5.03
N ARG A 57 1.88 7.52 5.70
CA ARG A 57 3.13 8.29 5.85
C ARG A 57 4.12 7.53 6.72
N LYS A 58 3.65 6.90 7.81
CA LYS A 58 4.45 5.95 8.60
C LYS A 58 4.76 4.68 7.82
N ALA A 59 3.89 4.24 6.91
CA ALA A 59 4.14 3.14 5.98
C ALA A 59 5.12 3.51 4.85
N ARG A 60 5.34 4.80 4.59
CA ARG A 60 6.36 5.31 3.65
C ARG A 60 7.69 5.66 4.33
N HIS A 61 7.66 5.93 5.63
CA HIS A 61 8.83 6.11 6.50
C HIS A 61 8.83 5.03 7.59
N LEU A 62 8.73 3.77 7.18
CA LEU A 62 8.64 2.67 8.12
C LEU A 62 9.92 2.57 8.92
N THR A 63 9.86 2.89 10.21
CA THR A 63 10.81 2.29 11.13
C THR A 63 10.56 0.78 11.10
N VAL A 64 11.61 -0.01 10.92
CA VAL A 64 11.55 -1.48 10.89
C VAL A 64 10.75 -2.03 12.07
N THR A 65 10.81 -1.33 13.22
CA THR A 65 10.01 -1.58 14.42
C THR A 65 8.51 -1.65 14.14
N PHE A 66 7.93 -0.68 13.43
CA PHE A 66 6.48 -0.69 13.15
C PHE A 66 6.10 -1.88 12.26
N LEU A 67 6.92 -2.20 11.26
CA LEU A 67 6.68 -3.37 10.42
C LEU A 67 6.73 -4.67 11.22
N CYS A 68 7.72 -4.79 12.11
CA CYS A 68 7.83 -5.95 13.00
C CYS A 68 6.62 -6.07 13.93
N GLU A 69 6.14 -4.96 14.51
CA GLU A 69 4.92 -4.95 15.32
C GLU A 69 3.67 -5.36 14.53
N SER A 70 3.53 -4.86 13.30
CA SER A 70 2.41 -5.22 12.43
C SER A 70 2.43 -6.70 12.09
N MET A 71 3.60 -7.20 11.65
CA MET A 71 3.75 -8.60 11.27
C MET A 71 3.61 -9.54 12.45
N THR A 72 4.03 -9.13 13.65
CA THR A 72 3.78 -9.87 14.90
C THR A 72 2.28 -10.08 15.10
N LYS A 73 1.47 -9.03 14.94
CA LYS A 73 0.00 -9.14 15.08
C LYS A 73 -0.60 -10.06 14.03
N ASP A 74 -0.13 -9.97 12.79
CA ASP A 74 -0.69 -10.77 11.70
C ASP A 74 -0.28 -12.25 11.82
N ALA A 75 0.96 -12.52 12.24
CA ALA A 75 1.41 -13.85 12.62
C ALA A 75 0.55 -14.41 13.76
N LEU A 76 0.35 -13.69 14.86
CA LEU A 76 -0.47 -14.17 15.99
C LEU A 76 -1.92 -14.51 15.60
N LYS A 77 -2.50 -13.78 14.65
CA LYS A 77 -3.83 -14.08 14.08
C LYS A 77 -3.85 -15.31 13.17
N GLY A 78 -2.70 -15.80 12.74
CA GLY A 78 -2.60 -16.87 11.74
C GLY A 78 -2.82 -16.39 10.31
N GLU A 79 -2.47 -15.14 10.00
CA GLU A 79 -2.50 -14.60 8.63
C GLU A 79 -1.17 -14.88 7.90
N THR A 80 -1.24 -14.97 6.58
CA THR A 80 -0.07 -15.17 5.71
C THR A 80 0.26 -13.87 5.00
N HIS A 81 1.45 -13.33 5.24
CA HIS A 81 1.94 -12.09 4.63
C HIS A 81 3.44 -12.19 4.35
N TYR A 82 3.87 -11.61 3.24
CA TYR A 82 5.28 -11.46 2.88
C TYR A 82 5.50 -10.03 2.39
N LEU A 83 6.44 -9.32 3.00
CA LEU A 83 6.75 -7.93 2.70
C LEU A 83 8.25 -7.78 2.48
N ALA A 84 8.63 -7.40 1.27
CA ALA A 84 10.00 -7.01 0.93
C ALA A 84 10.20 -5.52 1.25
N PHE A 85 11.37 -5.17 1.78
CA PHE A 85 11.78 -3.79 1.98
C PHE A 85 13.31 -3.67 1.97
N PHE A 86 13.82 -2.47 1.73
CA PHE A 86 15.24 -2.25 1.39
C PHE A 86 16.02 -1.46 2.46
N GLU A 87 15.36 -0.83 3.42
CA GLU A 87 16.00 -0.03 4.48
C GLU A 87 15.71 -0.55 5.90
N PRO A 88 16.69 -0.55 6.81
CA PRO A 88 18.09 -0.12 6.67
C PRO A 88 18.97 -1.15 5.94
N VAL A 89 18.46 -2.37 5.76
CA VAL A 89 19.11 -3.43 4.98
C VAL A 89 18.04 -4.20 4.18
N PRO A 90 18.37 -4.67 2.96
CA PRO A 90 17.49 -5.56 2.19
C PRO A 90 16.99 -6.71 3.03
N SER A 91 15.68 -6.77 3.22
CA SER A 91 15.05 -7.73 4.11
C SER A 91 13.65 -8.14 3.67
N VAL A 92 13.22 -9.31 4.16
CA VAL A 92 11.85 -9.80 4.01
C VAL A 92 11.23 -10.06 5.37
N LEU A 93 10.08 -9.44 5.60
CA LEU A 93 9.20 -9.72 6.73
C LEU A 93 8.16 -10.74 6.31
N LEU A 94 7.94 -11.76 7.13
CA LEU A 94 6.94 -12.77 6.87
C LEU A 94 6.10 -13.13 8.09
N ALA A 95 4.85 -13.50 7.81
CA ALA A 95 3.97 -14.29 8.64
C ALA A 95 3.47 -15.46 7.79
N ASN A 96 3.55 -16.69 8.31
CA ASN A 96 3.32 -17.88 7.49
C ASN A 96 1.91 -18.47 7.60
N GLY A 97 0.98 -17.81 8.29
CA GLY A 97 -0.36 -18.33 8.57
C GLY A 97 -0.43 -19.46 9.60
N LYS A 98 0.72 -19.95 10.09
CA LYS A 98 0.84 -20.99 11.13
C LYS A 98 1.32 -20.42 12.46
N GLN A 99 0.96 -19.17 12.72
CA GLN A 99 1.33 -18.45 13.94
C GLN A 99 2.84 -18.28 14.14
N THR A 100 3.59 -18.19 13.04
CA THR A 100 5.02 -17.93 13.07
C THR A 100 5.34 -16.76 12.17
N GLY A 101 6.21 -15.87 12.64
CA GLY A 101 6.62 -14.68 11.92
C GLY A 101 8.09 -14.35 12.17
N ALA A 102 8.76 -13.88 11.12
CA ALA A 102 10.18 -13.56 11.16
C ALA A 102 10.50 -12.41 10.21
N LEU A 103 11.58 -11.70 10.53
CA LEU A 103 12.26 -10.77 9.66
C LEU A 103 13.58 -11.42 9.22
N ILE A 104 13.86 -11.44 7.93
CA ILE A 104 15.00 -12.14 7.33
C ILE A 104 15.86 -11.11 6.61
N ALA A 105 17.16 -11.12 6.87
CA ALA A 105 18.10 -10.36 6.05
C ALA A 105 18.30 -11.07 4.70
N SER A 106 18.16 -10.34 3.60
CA SER A 106 18.26 -10.90 2.25
C SER A 106 19.71 -11.16 1.84
N GLU A 107 20.66 -10.41 2.39
CA GLU A 107 22.08 -10.47 2.03
C GLU A 107 22.97 -11.13 3.10
N SER A 108 22.42 -11.44 4.28
CA SER A 108 23.15 -12.12 5.36
C SER A 108 22.34 -13.31 5.88
N PRO A 109 22.96 -14.32 6.51
CA PRO A 109 22.23 -15.44 7.09
C PRO A 109 21.55 -15.08 8.42
N ASP A 110 21.33 -13.80 8.70
CA ASP A 110 20.73 -13.33 9.94
C ASP A 110 19.21 -13.23 9.82
N CYS A 111 18.51 -13.55 10.91
CA CYS A 111 17.08 -13.30 11.01
C CYS A 111 16.70 -12.87 12.42
N LEU A 112 15.54 -12.23 12.51
CA LEU A 112 14.92 -11.78 13.72
C LEU A 112 13.58 -12.51 13.84
N ILE A 113 13.52 -13.46 14.77
CA ILE A 113 12.31 -14.20 15.09
C ILE A 113 11.38 -13.26 15.88
N LEU A 114 10.15 -13.09 15.39
CA LEU A 114 9.13 -12.24 16.01
C LEU A 114 8.11 -13.06 16.79
N VAL A 115 7.63 -14.15 16.18
CA VAL A 115 6.63 -15.05 16.76
C VAL A 115 6.99 -16.49 16.39
N VAL A 116 6.90 -17.41 17.35
CA VAL A 116 7.07 -18.85 17.14
C VAL A 116 5.86 -19.56 17.72
N GLU A 117 5.13 -20.31 16.88
CA GLU A 117 4.01 -21.16 17.33
C GLU A 117 2.98 -20.40 18.21
N GLY A 118 2.69 -19.15 17.84
CA GLY A 118 1.74 -18.27 18.55
C GLY A 118 2.30 -17.59 19.79
N GLN A 119 3.60 -17.75 20.08
CA GLN A 119 4.28 -17.04 21.16
C GLN A 119 5.16 -15.92 20.64
N GLU A 120 4.93 -14.72 21.13
CA GLU A 120 5.77 -13.56 20.82
C GLU A 120 7.15 -13.72 21.48
N VAL A 121 8.19 -13.48 20.67
CA VAL A 121 9.58 -13.50 21.11
C VAL A 121 10.00 -12.07 21.42
N LYS A 122 10.81 -11.87 22.47
CA LYS A 122 11.35 -10.55 22.76
C LYS A 122 12.40 -10.19 21.70
N TRP A 123 12.15 -9.12 20.95
CA TRP A 123 13.08 -8.55 19.98
C TRP A 123 13.34 -7.08 20.27
N ALA A 124 14.41 -6.54 19.67
CA ALA A 124 14.79 -5.15 19.81
C ALA A 124 15.34 -4.62 18.48
N ILE A 125 14.96 -3.39 18.16
CA ILE A 125 15.53 -2.61 17.07
C ILE A 125 15.93 -1.27 17.69
N GLU A 126 17.18 -0.88 17.50
CA GLU A 126 17.75 0.34 18.07
C GLU A 126 17.90 1.40 16.97
N GLY A 127 17.68 2.66 17.31
CA GLY A 127 17.77 3.76 16.34
C GLY A 127 16.51 3.93 15.46
N GLU A 128 16.54 4.96 14.61
CA GLU A 128 15.50 5.29 13.64
C GLU A 128 16.16 5.82 12.35
N GLY A 129 15.54 5.56 11.19
CA GLY A 129 16.06 6.00 9.89
C GLY A 129 17.38 5.30 9.51
N GLU A 130 18.35 6.07 9.02
CA GLU A 130 19.67 5.57 8.56
C GLU A 130 20.51 4.91 9.67
N ASP A 131 20.27 5.26 10.94
CA ASP A 131 20.98 4.70 12.10
C ASP A 131 20.33 3.43 12.67
N THR A 132 19.30 2.89 12.00
CA THR A 132 18.55 1.73 12.49
C THR A 132 19.44 0.47 12.55
N LYS A 133 19.55 -0.13 13.73
CA LYS A 133 20.26 -1.38 14.01
C LYS A 133 19.29 -2.46 14.45
N ILE A 134 19.26 -3.55 13.70
CA ILE A 134 18.43 -4.71 14.00
C ILE A 134 19.22 -5.66 14.90
N ALA A 135 18.70 -5.97 16.09
CA ALA A 135 19.33 -6.93 17.00
C ALA A 135 18.97 -8.37 16.62
N TRP A 136 19.58 -8.87 15.54
CA TRP A 136 19.37 -10.22 15.01
C TRP A 136 19.53 -11.31 16.07
N ASN A 137 18.43 -11.98 16.42
CA ASN A 137 18.39 -12.99 17.49
C ASN A 137 18.62 -14.42 16.97
N ALA A 138 18.63 -14.64 15.66
CA ALA A 138 18.79 -15.97 15.06
C ALA A 138 19.62 -15.91 13.77
N THR A 139 20.11 -17.06 13.32
CA THR A 139 20.58 -17.27 11.95
C THR A 139 19.59 -18.14 11.20
N TYR A 140 19.48 -18.02 9.89
CA TYR A 140 18.59 -18.86 9.10
C TYR A 140 19.30 -19.60 7.97
N THR A 141 18.69 -20.69 7.57
CA THR A 141 18.97 -21.40 6.31
C THR A 141 17.66 -21.73 5.63
N LEU A 142 17.66 -21.73 4.30
CA LEU A 142 16.49 -22.11 3.50
C LEU A 142 16.62 -23.59 3.10
N GLU A 143 15.63 -24.38 3.49
CA GLU A 143 15.36 -25.69 2.93
C GLU A 143 14.11 -25.59 2.03
N THR A 144 13.89 -26.57 1.15
CA THR A 144 12.89 -26.54 0.06
C THR A 144 11.47 -26.11 0.47
N ASP A 145 11.04 -26.37 1.70
CA ASP A 145 9.70 -26.00 2.19
C ASP A 145 9.71 -25.30 3.56
N CYS A 146 10.90 -24.98 4.08
CA CYS A 146 11.01 -24.38 5.39
C CYS A 146 12.23 -23.49 5.55
N LEU A 147 12.01 -22.37 6.24
CA LEU A 147 13.10 -21.60 6.81
C LEU A 147 13.47 -22.21 8.16
N VAL A 148 14.74 -22.55 8.31
CA VAL A 148 15.29 -23.11 9.55
C VAL A 148 16.03 -22.01 10.27
N ALA A 149 15.39 -21.41 11.27
CA ALA A 149 15.96 -20.39 12.13
C ALA A 149 16.60 -21.03 13.37
N THR A 150 17.86 -20.73 13.65
CA THR A 150 18.58 -21.16 14.85
C THR A 150 18.80 -19.95 15.76
N ASP A 151 18.18 -19.97 16.93
CA ASP A 151 18.32 -18.91 17.94
C ASP A 151 19.77 -18.84 18.44
N LYS A 152 20.36 -17.64 18.41
CA LYS A 152 21.78 -17.42 18.74
C LYS A 152 22.09 -17.55 20.23
N VAL A 153 21.09 -17.40 21.10
CA VAL A 153 21.26 -17.42 22.56
C VAL A 153 20.99 -18.81 23.12
N THR A 154 19.88 -19.41 22.72
CA THR A 154 19.41 -20.69 23.25
C THR A 154 19.87 -21.89 22.41
N GLY A 155 20.28 -21.67 21.16
CA GLY A 155 20.56 -22.75 20.21
C GLY A 155 19.32 -23.51 19.75
N ALA A 156 18.12 -23.03 20.09
CA ALA A 156 16.87 -23.63 19.67
C ALA A 156 16.71 -23.53 18.15
N VAL A 157 16.26 -24.62 17.53
CA VAL A 157 16.02 -24.68 16.08
C VAL A 157 14.52 -24.60 15.83
N HIS A 158 14.11 -23.60 15.08
CA HIS A 158 12.73 -23.33 14.68
C HIS A 158 12.58 -23.58 13.19
N ARG A 159 11.67 -24.49 12.83
CA ARG A 159 11.38 -24.80 11.43
C ARG A 159 10.09 -24.09 11.05
N ILE A 160 10.20 -23.12 10.17
CA ILE A 160 9.13 -22.21 9.77
C ILE A 160 8.69 -22.61 8.36
N PRO A 161 7.53 -23.27 8.18
CA PRO A 161 7.03 -23.59 6.86
C PRO A 161 6.82 -22.29 6.07
N ILE A 162 7.28 -22.28 4.83
CA ILE A 162 7.20 -21.13 3.92
C ILE A 162 6.86 -21.60 2.51
N ASP A 163 6.34 -20.70 1.70
CA ASP A 163 6.36 -20.86 0.24
C ASP A 163 7.73 -20.37 -0.27
N GLU A 164 8.58 -21.30 -0.71
CA GLU A 164 9.95 -21.01 -1.18
C GLU A 164 9.95 -20.07 -2.40
N GLY A 165 9.02 -20.28 -3.34
CA GLY A 165 8.93 -19.45 -4.54
C GLY A 165 8.57 -18.02 -4.19
N LEU A 166 7.53 -17.84 -3.37
CA LEU A 166 7.10 -16.53 -2.92
C LEU A 166 8.17 -15.83 -2.06
N LEU A 167 8.88 -16.57 -1.21
CA LEU A 167 9.96 -15.97 -0.41
C LEU A 167 11.13 -15.52 -1.29
N ASN A 168 11.57 -16.36 -2.22
CA ASN A 168 12.68 -16.03 -3.12
C ASN A 168 12.34 -14.83 -4.02
N ASP A 169 11.10 -14.73 -4.51
CA ASP A 169 10.62 -13.57 -5.27
C ASP A 169 10.70 -12.29 -4.43
N ARG A 170 10.38 -12.36 -3.13
CA ARG A 170 10.46 -11.21 -2.22
C ARG A 170 11.88 -10.86 -1.82
N ILE A 171 12.76 -11.86 -1.66
CA ILE A 171 14.20 -11.63 -1.46
C ILE A 171 14.76 -10.89 -2.68
N ALA A 172 14.48 -11.38 -3.89
CA ALA A 172 14.88 -10.71 -5.13
C ALA A 172 14.38 -9.25 -5.18
N GLN A 173 13.09 -9.03 -4.89
CA GLN A 173 12.50 -7.70 -4.84
C GLN A 173 13.14 -6.77 -3.80
N SER A 174 13.58 -7.31 -2.66
CA SER A 174 14.25 -6.50 -1.62
C SER A 174 15.68 -6.09 -2.00
N THR A 175 16.33 -6.86 -2.88
CA THR A 175 17.71 -6.64 -3.34
C THR A 175 17.80 -5.91 -4.68
N GLU A 176 16.69 -5.83 -5.42
CA GLU A 176 16.61 -4.97 -6.60
C GLU A 176 16.78 -3.52 -6.16
N THR A 177 17.94 -2.94 -6.47
CA THR A 177 18.15 -1.49 -6.40
C THR A 177 17.15 -0.86 -7.36
N TYR A 178 16.11 -0.24 -6.81
CA TYR A 178 15.33 0.75 -7.56
C TYR A 178 16.32 1.87 -7.88
N ASP A 179 16.81 1.92 -9.12
CA ASP A 179 17.50 3.09 -9.64
C ASP A 179 16.54 4.26 -9.41
N ASP A 180 16.95 5.25 -8.63
CA ASP A 180 16.17 6.36 -8.03
C ASP A 180 15.39 7.24 -9.04
N LYS A 181 15.29 6.82 -10.30
CA LYS A 181 14.76 7.56 -11.43
C LYS A 181 13.34 7.15 -11.86
N ASP A 182 12.86 5.97 -11.47
CA ASP A 182 11.54 5.49 -11.92
C ASP A 182 10.42 5.63 -10.87
N PHE A 183 10.77 6.02 -9.63
CA PHE A 183 9.80 6.40 -8.60
C PHE A 183 9.86 7.89 -8.27
N ASP A 184 10.06 8.73 -9.28
CA ASP A 184 9.73 10.15 -9.18
C ASP A 184 8.19 10.28 -9.16
N LEU A 185 7.58 9.90 -8.04
CA LEU A 185 6.32 10.48 -7.61
C LEU A 185 6.60 11.95 -7.42
N THR A 186 6.51 12.70 -8.52
CA THR A 186 6.49 14.15 -8.55
C THR A 186 5.41 14.56 -7.57
N PHE A 187 5.82 14.91 -6.35
CA PHE A 187 4.99 15.60 -5.41
C PHE A 187 4.70 16.94 -6.04
N HIS A 188 3.59 17.00 -6.76
CA HIS A 188 3.00 18.23 -7.22
C HIS A 188 2.63 19.02 -5.96
N ASP A 189 3.53 19.90 -5.55
CA ASP A 189 3.22 20.97 -4.60
C ASP A 189 1.90 21.61 -5.06
N PRO A 190 0.83 21.57 -4.26
CA PRO A 190 -0.48 22.07 -4.69
C PRO A 190 -0.49 23.57 -4.97
N ASP A 191 0.54 24.30 -4.49
CA ASP A 191 0.74 25.71 -4.78
C ASP A 191 1.64 25.95 -6.00
N ASN A 192 2.21 24.88 -6.59
CA ASN A 192 2.96 24.97 -7.85
C ASN A 192 1.99 25.22 -9.03
N PRO A 193 2.24 26.23 -9.87
CA PRO A 193 1.42 26.55 -11.05
C PRO A 193 1.18 25.34 -11.98
N ASP A 194 2.17 24.47 -12.15
CA ASP A 194 2.09 23.31 -13.05
C ASP A 194 1.18 22.21 -12.46
N ALA A 195 1.23 22.02 -11.14
CA ALA A 195 0.31 21.14 -10.43
C ALA A 195 -1.14 21.62 -10.57
N GLN A 196 -1.37 22.92 -10.36
CA GLN A 196 -2.70 23.49 -10.50
C GLN A 196 -3.23 23.43 -11.94
N ALA A 197 -2.36 23.62 -12.94
CA ALA A 197 -2.72 23.44 -14.34
C ALA A 197 -3.13 21.98 -14.62
N MET A 198 -2.39 21.01 -14.08
CA MET A 198 -2.71 19.59 -14.21
C MET A 198 -4.03 19.24 -13.50
N PHE A 199 -4.28 19.78 -12.30
CA PHE A 199 -5.57 19.63 -11.61
C PHE A 199 -6.73 20.22 -12.42
N ARG A 200 -6.59 21.42 -12.98
CA ARG A 200 -7.63 22.02 -13.83
C ARG A 200 -7.85 21.22 -15.12
N GLN A 201 -6.81 20.64 -15.69
CA GLN A 201 -6.94 19.78 -16.86
C GLN A 201 -7.70 18.47 -16.57
N ILE A 202 -7.39 17.80 -15.45
CA ILE A 202 -8.07 16.54 -15.07
C ILE A 202 -9.49 16.77 -14.58
N PHE A 203 -9.69 17.79 -13.74
CA PHE A 203 -10.95 17.98 -13.01
C PHE A 203 -11.89 19.01 -13.62
N MET A 204 -11.37 19.92 -14.44
CA MET A 204 -12.16 20.99 -15.08
C MET A 204 -12.10 20.92 -16.60
N GLY A 205 -11.36 19.96 -17.18
CA GLY A 205 -11.23 19.77 -18.63
C GLY A 205 -10.46 20.90 -19.33
N GLU A 206 -9.75 21.75 -18.60
CA GLU A 206 -9.09 22.92 -19.17
C GLU A 206 -7.90 22.50 -20.04
N GLY A 207 -7.90 22.88 -21.32
CA GLY A 207 -6.83 22.55 -22.27
C GLY A 207 -6.86 21.11 -22.80
N LEU A 208 -7.97 20.40 -22.68
CA LEU A 208 -8.20 19.15 -23.39
C LEU A 208 -8.64 19.43 -24.83
N GLU A 209 -8.11 18.63 -25.76
CA GLU A 209 -8.38 18.74 -27.19
C GLU A 209 -9.33 17.62 -27.65
N PRO A 210 -10.16 17.83 -28.67
CA PRO A 210 -10.84 16.72 -29.33
C PRO A 210 -9.83 15.67 -29.85
N ILE A 211 -10.19 14.40 -29.79
CA ILE A 211 -9.38 13.34 -30.39
C ILE A 211 -9.65 13.34 -31.90
N ASP A 212 -8.82 14.07 -32.65
CA ASP A 212 -8.82 14.12 -34.11
C ASP A 212 -7.79 13.14 -34.71
N ASP A 213 -7.68 13.09 -36.05
CA ASP A 213 -6.76 12.17 -36.73
C ASP A 213 -5.29 12.39 -36.34
N ALA A 214 -4.91 13.64 -36.04
CA ALA A 214 -3.54 13.99 -35.66
C ALA A 214 -3.20 13.47 -34.25
N ASN A 215 -4.11 13.67 -33.29
CA ASN A 215 -3.94 13.21 -31.91
C ASN A 215 -4.18 11.69 -31.77
N LYS A 216 -5.03 11.10 -32.61
CA LYS A 216 -5.23 9.64 -32.71
C LYS A 216 -3.95 8.92 -33.14
N ALA A 217 -3.20 9.46 -34.10
CA ALA A 217 -1.92 8.90 -34.50
C ALA A 217 -0.90 8.87 -33.33
N ILE A 218 -0.89 9.91 -32.50
CA ILE A 218 -0.05 9.97 -31.29
C ILE A 218 -0.46 8.89 -30.30
N LEU A 219 -1.77 8.72 -30.03
CA LEU A 219 -2.27 7.67 -29.14
C LEU A 219 -1.93 6.26 -29.67
N MET A 220 -2.07 6.02 -30.97
CA MET A 220 -1.72 4.72 -31.55
C MET A 220 -0.22 4.41 -31.40
N SER A 221 0.66 5.42 -31.50
CA SER A 221 2.10 5.26 -31.20
C SER A 221 2.41 4.92 -29.73
N LYS A 222 1.46 5.18 -28.82
CA LYS A 222 1.53 4.86 -27.39
C LYS A 222 0.83 3.54 -27.03
N SER A 223 0.61 2.67 -28.03
CA SER A 223 0.00 1.35 -27.86
C SER A 223 -1.49 1.34 -27.52
N TYR A 224 -2.20 2.46 -27.74
CA TYR A 224 -3.67 2.43 -27.72
C TYR A 224 -4.18 1.82 -29.04
N SER A 225 -5.09 0.84 -28.96
CA SER A 225 -5.71 0.29 -30.17
C SER A 225 -6.72 1.26 -30.76
N GLU A 226 -6.96 1.15 -32.07
CA GLU A 226 -7.96 1.97 -32.73
C GLU A 226 -9.37 1.76 -32.17
N GLU A 227 -9.69 0.53 -31.77
CA GLU A 227 -10.95 0.18 -31.11
C GLU A 227 -11.09 0.93 -29.77
N MET A 228 -10.06 0.90 -28.92
CA MET A 228 -10.05 1.62 -27.64
C MET A 228 -10.22 3.13 -27.80
N ILE A 229 -9.59 3.71 -28.83
CA ILE A 229 -9.69 5.15 -29.09
C ILE A 229 -11.10 5.52 -29.52
N ASN A 230 -11.71 4.72 -30.41
CA ASN A 230 -13.07 4.96 -30.87
C ASN A 230 -14.10 4.80 -29.73
N GLU A 231 -13.91 3.81 -28.85
CA GLU A 231 -14.73 3.64 -27.64
C GLU A 231 -14.58 4.82 -26.68
N ALA A 232 -13.35 5.30 -26.48
CA ALA A 232 -13.09 6.48 -25.65
C ALA A 232 -13.75 7.74 -26.21
N ILE A 233 -13.70 7.95 -27.53
CA ILE A 233 -14.39 9.06 -28.21
C ILE A 233 -15.90 8.98 -27.98
N ALA A 234 -16.49 7.78 -28.11
CA ALA A 234 -17.91 7.56 -27.86
C ALA A 234 -18.30 7.85 -26.40
N ALA A 235 -17.40 7.57 -25.45
CA ALA A 235 -17.55 7.90 -24.04
C ALA A 235 -17.25 9.38 -23.70
N GLY A 236 -17.03 10.23 -24.71
CA GLY A 236 -16.76 11.66 -24.54
C GLY A 236 -15.33 12.00 -24.11
N ALA A 237 -14.39 11.05 -24.20
CA ALA A 237 -13.00 11.29 -23.84
C ALA A 237 -12.36 12.34 -24.76
N GLN A 238 -11.46 13.12 -24.17
CA GLN A 238 -10.69 14.14 -24.85
C GLN A 238 -9.19 13.86 -24.71
N PHE A 239 -8.38 14.39 -25.62
CA PHE A 239 -6.94 14.22 -25.64
C PHE A 239 -6.24 15.23 -24.72
N SER A 240 -5.30 14.74 -23.91
CA SER A 240 -4.38 15.58 -23.14
C SER A 240 -3.04 15.64 -23.86
N ARG A 241 -2.72 16.80 -24.47
CA ARG A 241 -1.44 17.04 -25.14
C ARG A 241 -0.22 16.83 -24.22
N PRO A 242 -0.20 17.32 -22.97
CA PRO A 242 0.93 17.13 -22.06
C PRO A 242 1.16 15.66 -21.68
N ARG A 243 0.07 14.89 -21.52
CA ARG A 243 0.15 13.48 -21.10
C ARG A 243 0.20 12.50 -22.26
N GLN A 244 -0.09 12.98 -23.46
CA GLN A 244 -0.28 12.17 -24.66
C GLN A 244 -1.24 10.99 -24.40
N SER A 245 -2.31 11.24 -23.64
CA SER A 245 -3.26 10.23 -23.18
C SER A 245 -4.70 10.71 -23.32
N MET A 246 -5.65 9.77 -23.26
CA MET A 246 -7.09 10.06 -23.24
C MET A 246 -7.55 10.37 -21.81
N ILE A 247 -8.34 11.43 -21.65
CA ILE A 247 -8.94 11.85 -20.39
C ILE A 247 -10.46 11.77 -20.55
N TYR A 248 -11.09 10.97 -19.71
CA TYR A 248 -12.54 10.81 -19.70
C TYR A 248 -13.21 11.95 -18.95
N PRO A 249 -14.41 12.37 -19.37
CA PRO A 249 -15.20 13.32 -18.61
C PRO A 249 -15.49 12.74 -17.22
N ILE A 250 -15.46 13.60 -16.21
CA ILE A 250 -15.85 13.20 -14.85
C ILE A 250 -17.37 13.05 -14.86
N MET A 251 -17.85 11.80 -14.95
CA MET A 251 -19.27 11.52 -14.76
C MET A 251 -19.66 11.89 -13.33
N SER A 252 -20.59 12.84 -13.20
CA SER A 252 -21.21 13.12 -11.92
C SER A 252 -22.21 11.99 -11.63
N SER A 253 -22.48 11.73 -10.35
CA SER A 253 -23.48 10.71 -9.97
C SER A 253 -24.90 11.01 -10.46
N ASP A 254 -25.14 12.24 -10.93
CA ASP A 254 -26.42 12.69 -11.48
C ASP A 254 -26.60 12.23 -12.94
N ASP A 255 -25.51 11.87 -13.64
CA ASP A 255 -25.52 11.43 -15.05
C ASP A 255 -25.78 9.92 -15.21
N ILE A 256 -25.91 9.17 -14.10
CA ILE A 256 -26.09 7.70 -14.10
C ILE A 256 -27.57 7.29 -14.07
N GLU A 257 -28.52 8.23 -13.91
CA GLU A 257 -29.95 7.94 -13.77
C GLU A 257 -30.79 7.99 -15.07
N GLU A 258 -30.21 8.17 -16.26
CA GLU A 258 -31.00 8.29 -17.51
C GLU A 258 -31.05 7.05 -18.43
N GLU A 259 -30.50 5.91 -18.03
CA GLU A 259 -30.76 4.64 -18.74
C GLU A 259 -31.24 3.54 -17.79
N ALA A 260 -32.54 3.56 -17.49
CA ALA A 260 -33.31 2.42 -16.97
C ALA A 260 -34.70 2.37 -17.61
#